data_AF-A0A972NJS5-F1
#
_entry.id   AF-A0A972NJS5-F1
#
_cell.length_a   1.000
_cell.length_b   1.000
_cell.length_c   1.000
_cell.angle_alpha   90.00
_cell.angle_beta   90.00
_cell.angle_gamma   90.00
#
_symmetry.space_group_name_H-M   'P 1'
#
loop_
_entity.id
_entity.type
_entity.pdbx_description
1 polymer ?
#
loop_
_entity_poly.entity_id
_entity_poly.type
_entity_poly.pdbx_seq_one_letter_code
_entity_poly.pdbx_strand_id
1 'polypeptide(L)'
;MRGLLALLALISLAYAVPKYLEDCLESALDLKKALEKAEPYTGKVYKAYLSKRKKTGECLYKIKGVKGTAVLDATTGELVNFFKRR
;
A
#
# COMPACT_ATOMS: atom_id res chain seq x y z
N MET A 1 18.96 42.35 -10.70
CA MET A 1 17.97 41.29 -10.95
C MET A 1 18.66 39.91 -10.99
N ARG A 2 19.08 39.36 -9.84
CA ARG A 2 19.82 38.08 -9.74
C ARG A 2 19.33 37.22 -8.56
N GLY A 3 18.08 37.37 -8.15
CA GLY A 3 17.57 36.83 -6.88
C GLY A 3 16.39 35.86 -6.99
N LEU A 4 15.92 35.50 -8.19
CA LEU A 4 14.63 34.79 -8.34
C LEU A 4 14.71 33.42 -9.02
N LEU A 5 15.89 32.95 -9.42
CA LEU A 5 16.04 31.67 -10.13
C LEU A 5 16.48 30.50 -9.25
N ALA A 6 16.88 30.72 -8.00
CA ALA A 6 17.39 29.66 -7.11
C ALA A 6 16.29 28.96 -6.27
N LEU A 7 15.07 29.52 -6.19
CA LEU A 7 13.99 29.00 -5.34
C LEU A 7 13.16 27.88 -5.99
N LEU A 8 13.30 27.64 -7.30
CA LEU A 8 12.53 26.62 -8.03
C LEU A 8 13.20 25.24 -8.11
N ALA A 9 14.44 25.09 -7.60
CA ALA A 9 15.20 23.84 -7.72
C ALA A 9 14.98 22.83 -6.57
N LEU A 10 14.10 23.12 -5.60
CA LEU A 10 13.94 22.31 -4.38
C LEU A 10 12.71 21.37 -4.36
N ILE A 11 11.87 21.35 -5.41
CA ILE A 11 10.58 20.62 -5.37
C ILE A 11 10.57 19.34 -6.23
N SER A 12 11.69 18.92 -6.81
CA SER A 12 11.76 17.68 -7.59
C SER A 12 12.16 16.46 -6.75
N LEU A 13 11.52 16.24 -5.60
CA LEU A 13 11.39 14.87 -5.06
C LEU A 13 10.28 14.17 -5.83
N ALA A 14 10.60 13.75 -7.06
CA ALA A 14 9.78 12.80 -7.77
C ALA A 14 9.74 11.51 -6.95
N TYR A 15 8.56 11.16 -6.45
CA TYR A 15 8.28 9.86 -5.86
C TYR A 15 8.49 8.82 -6.96
N ALA A 16 9.72 8.30 -7.08
CA ALA A 16 10.01 7.16 -7.92
C ALA A 16 9.33 5.94 -7.29
N VAL A 17 8.05 5.74 -7.61
CA VAL A 17 7.37 4.49 -7.34
C VAL A 17 8.11 3.44 -8.17
N PRO A 18 8.58 2.33 -7.56
CA PRO A 18 9.27 1.31 -8.32
C PRO A 18 8.34 0.80 -9.43
N LYS A 19 8.82 0.75 -10.68
CA LYS A 19 8.02 0.30 -11.84
C LYS A 19 7.21 -0.98 -11.60
N TYR A 20 7.74 -1.91 -10.82
CA TYR A 20 7.06 -3.16 -10.50
C TYR A 20 5.79 -2.98 -9.64
N LEU A 21 5.62 -1.84 -8.99
CA LEU A 21 4.49 -1.48 -8.15
C LEU A 21 3.46 -0.63 -8.89
N GLU A 22 3.84 0.00 -10.01
CA GLU A 22 2.92 0.75 -10.88
C GLU A 22 1.83 -0.19 -11.42
N ASP A 23 2.20 -1.37 -11.94
CA ASP A 23 1.23 -2.38 -12.38
C ASP A 23 0.19 -2.72 -11.30
N CYS A 24 0.63 -2.78 -10.04
CA CYS A 24 -0.26 -3.11 -8.94
C CYS A 24 -1.15 -1.93 -8.55
N LEU A 25 -0.68 -0.70 -8.71
CA LEU A 25 -1.46 0.50 -8.38
C LEU A 25 -2.64 0.67 -9.34
N GLU A 26 -2.45 0.32 -10.62
CA GLU A 26 -3.51 0.44 -11.63
C GLU A 26 -4.64 -0.58 -11.41
N SER A 27 -4.31 -1.81 -10.99
CA SER A 27 -5.28 -2.87 -10.79
C SER A 27 -5.82 -2.97 -9.36
N ALA A 28 -5.21 -2.26 -8.40
CA ALA A 28 -5.57 -2.40 -7.01
C ALA A 28 -6.94 -1.77 -6.69
N LEU A 29 -7.72 -2.47 -5.87
CA LEU A 29 -8.88 -1.88 -5.23
C LEU A 29 -8.47 -0.68 -4.38
N ASP A 30 -9.40 0.26 -4.24
CA ASP A 30 -9.20 1.44 -3.41
C ASP A 30 -8.78 1.07 -1.97
N LEU A 31 -7.79 1.77 -1.44
CA LEU A 31 -7.22 1.49 -0.13
C LEU A 31 -8.28 1.57 0.98
N LYS A 32 -9.25 2.48 0.89
CA LYS A 32 -10.34 2.60 1.88
C LYS A 32 -11.17 1.32 1.92
N LYS A 33 -11.54 0.79 0.75
CA LYS A 33 -12.27 -0.49 0.65
C LYS A 33 -11.45 -1.65 1.22
N ALA A 34 -10.13 -1.67 0.97
CA ALA A 34 -9.25 -2.69 1.55
C ALA A 34 -9.18 -2.58 3.08
N LEU A 35 -9.15 -1.37 3.63
CA LEU A 35 -9.18 -1.13 5.08
C LEU A 35 -10.50 -1.60 5.72
N GLU A 36 -11.64 -1.25 5.12
CA GLU A 36 -12.97 -1.70 5.57
C GLU A 36 -13.07 -3.23 5.59
N LYS A 37 -12.55 -3.90 4.57
CA LYS A 37 -12.51 -5.38 4.51
C LYS A 37 -11.57 -6.00 5.53
N ALA A 38 -10.46 -5.34 5.86
CA ALA A 38 -9.45 -5.87 6.80
C ALA A 38 -9.80 -5.64 8.28
N GLU A 39 -10.55 -4.58 8.60
CA GLU A 39 -10.86 -4.16 9.96
C GLU A 39 -11.42 -5.27 10.88
N PRO A 40 -12.33 -6.16 10.43
CA PRO A 40 -12.82 -7.27 11.25
C PRO A 40 -11.71 -8.19 11.76
N TYR A 41 -10.64 -8.35 10.98
CA TYR A 41 -9.50 -9.21 11.31
C TYR A 41 -8.42 -8.45 12.09
N THR A 42 -8.11 -7.23 11.69
CA THR A 42 -6.97 -6.47 12.22
C THR A 42 -7.29 -5.62 13.45
N GLY A 43 -8.58 -5.30 13.67
CA GLY A 43 -8.97 -4.21 14.55
C GLY A 43 -8.41 -2.87 14.06
N LYS A 44 -8.19 -1.92 14.98
CA LYS A 44 -7.64 -0.60 14.66
C LYS A 44 -6.35 -0.71 13.84
N VAL A 45 -6.42 -0.25 12.59
CA VAL A 45 -5.30 -0.26 11.65
C VAL A 45 -4.32 0.86 11.97
N TYR A 46 -3.03 0.58 11.87
CA TYR A 46 -1.96 1.58 12.01
C TYR A 46 -0.99 1.62 10.83
N LYS A 47 -1.03 0.62 9.94
CA LYS A 47 -0.20 0.61 8.73
C LYS A 47 -0.86 -0.21 7.63
N ALA A 48 -0.86 0.31 6.41
CA ALA A 48 -1.25 -0.43 5.21
C ALA A 48 -0.27 -0.12 4.08
N TYR A 49 0.01 -1.12 3.25
CA TYR A 49 0.87 -0.95 2.07
C TYR A 49 0.59 -2.02 1.04
N LEU A 50 0.74 -1.65 -0.23
CA LEU A 50 0.65 -2.54 -1.37
C LEU A 50 2.00 -3.25 -1.56
N SER A 51 1.96 -4.51 -1.98
CA SER A 51 3.14 -5.34 -2.18
C SER A 51 2.90 -6.30 -3.33
N LYS A 52 3.84 -6.40 -4.27
CA LYS A 52 3.84 -7.46 -5.29
C LYS A 52 4.57 -8.70 -4.76
N ARG A 53 3.97 -9.87 -4.92
CA ARG A 53 4.54 -11.16 -4.49
C ARG A 53 5.53 -11.62 -5.56
N LYS A 54 6.82 -11.70 -5.23
CA LYS A 54 7.89 -11.98 -6.22
C LYS A 54 7.72 -13.29 -6.99
N LYS A 55 7.13 -14.33 -6.37
CA LYS A 55 6.98 -15.66 -6.97
C LYS A 55 5.81 -15.76 -7.96
N THR A 56 4.69 -15.13 -7.64
CA THR A 56 3.42 -15.29 -8.37
C THR A 56 3.04 -14.03 -9.15
N GLY A 57 3.67 -12.89 -8.88
CA GLY A 57 3.29 -11.60 -9.46
C GLY A 57 2.05 -10.97 -8.83
N GLU A 58 1.39 -11.65 -7.88
CA GLU A 58 0.16 -11.19 -7.23
C GLU A 58 0.37 -9.89 -6.46
N CYS A 59 -0.55 -8.94 -6.65
CA CYS A 59 -0.59 -7.71 -5.88
C CYS A 59 -1.38 -7.95 -4.59
N LEU A 60 -0.80 -7.59 -3.45
CA LEU A 60 -1.35 -7.87 -2.13
C LEU A 60 -1.38 -6.61 -1.28
N TYR A 61 -2.48 -6.38 -0.58
CA TYR A 61 -2.52 -5.42 0.52
C TYR A 61 -2.07 -6.07 1.82
N LYS A 62 -1.08 -5.48 2.49
CA LYS A 62 -0.66 -5.88 3.84
C LYS A 62 -1.13 -4.82 4.82
N ILE A 63 -2.14 -5.18 5.60
CA ILE A 63 -2.82 -4.28 6.53
C ILE A 63 -2.52 -4.75 7.95
N LYS A 64 -1.85 -3.89 8.73
CA LYS A 64 -1.43 -4.15 10.10
C LYS A 64 -2.33 -3.39 11.06
N GLY A 65 -2.90 -4.11 12.01
CA GLY A 65 -3.66 -3.56 13.11
C GLY A 65 -3.30 -4.18 14.45
N VAL A 66 -4.01 -3.75 15.48
CA VAL A 66 -3.73 -4.15 16.87
C VAL A 66 -3.87 -5.65 17.10
N LYS A 67 -4.79 -6.34 16.40
CA LYS A 67 -5.02 -7.79 16.54
C LYS A 67 -4.08 -8.66 15.69
N GLY A 68 -3.45 -8.10 14.66
CA GLY A 68 -2.64 -8.86 13.72
C GLY A 68 -2.44 -8.17 12.37
N THR A 69 -1.96 -8.94 11.39
CA THR A 69 -1.77 -8.48 10.01
C THR A 69 -2.66 -9.29 9.07
N ALA A 70 -3.57 -8.63 8.37
CA ALA A 70 -4.32 -9.21 7.26
C ALA A 70 -3.54 -9.01 5.95
N VAL A 71 -3.51 -10.05 5.13
CA VAL A 71 -3.02 -10.02 3.75
C VAL A 71 -4.22 -10.23 2.85
N LEU A 72 -4.59 -9.20 2.10
CA LEU A 72 -5.68 -9.25 1.13
C LEU A 72 -5.13 -9.33 -0.29
N ASP A 73 -5.84 -10.00 -1.19
CA ASP A 73 -5.67 -9.83 -2.62
C ASP A 73 -5.96 -8.37 -2.97
N ALA A 74 -5.05 -7.71 -3.70
CA ALA A 74 -5.19 -6.30 -3.99
C ALA A 74 -6.20 -6.00 -5.09
N THR A 75 -6.68 -6.97 -5.86
CA THR A 75 -7.67 -6.76 -6.92
C THR A 75 -9.08 -7.06 -6.39
N THR A 76 -9.25 -8.18 -5.67
CA THR A 76 -10.56 -8.62 -5.17
C THR A 76 -10.85 -8.15 -3.75
N GLY A 77 -9.80 -7.90 -2.95
CA GLY A 77 -9.90 -7.61 -1.52
C GLY A 77 -10.22 -8.84 -0.67
N GLU A 78 -10.11 -10.04 -1.22
CA GLU A 78 -10.30 -11.30 -0.49
C GLU A 78 -9.15 -11.56 0.49
N LEU A 79 -9.46 -12.16 1.64
CA LEU A 79 -8.45 -12.49 2.64
C LEU A 79 -7.62 -13.70 2.17
N VAL A 80 -6.35 -13.45 1.86
CA VAL A 80 -5.38 -14.48 1.50
C VAL A 80 -4.78 -15.11 2.76
N ASN A 81 -4.46 -14.30 3.77
CA ASN A 81 -3.89 -14.80 5.02
C ASN A 81 -4.09 -13.82 6.19
N PHE A 82 -4.09 -14.33 7.42
CA PHE A 82 -4.09 -13.53 8.64
C PHE A 82 -3.02 -14.02 9.62
N PHE A 83 -2.11 -13.11 9.98
CA PHE A 83 -1.09 -13.34 11.00
C PHE A 83 -1.52 -12.69 12.31
N LYS A 84 -2.02 -13.50 13.24
CA LYS A 84 -2.40 -13.04 14.59
C LYS A 84 -1.19 -12.49 15.34
N ARG A 85 -1.36 -11.35 16.01
CA ARG A 85 -0.36 -10.81 16.94
C ARG A 85 -0.36 -11.65 18.22
N ARG A 86 0.83 -12.05 18.71
CA ARG A 86 0.98 -12.70 20.01
C ARG A 86 0.66 -11.73 21.14
#